data_AF-A0A4Y4B2F8-F1
#
_entry.id   AF-A0A4Y4B2F8-F1
#
_cell.length_a   1.000
_cell.length_b   1.000
_cell.length_c   1.000
_cell.angle_alpha   90.00
_cell.angle_beta   90.00
_cell.angle_gamma   90.00
#
_symmetry.space_group_name_H-M   'P 1'
#
loop_
_entity.id
_entity.type
_entity.pdbx_description
1 polymer ?
#
loop_
_entity_poly.entity_id
_entity_poly.type
_entity_poly.pdbx_seq_one_letter_code
_entity_poly.pdbx_strand_id
1 'polypeptide(L)'
;MSSVTKEQARFDARLPKEQKQFFEKAAHLGGFRNLTDFIILTVEEKAKEIIKEKEQVIASERDSKVFFDAITKSKSPNKALSDALNDYNAFISKSND
;
A
#
# COMPACT_ATOMS: atom_id res chain seq x y z
N MET A 1 27.69 8.39 7.34
CA MET A 1 26.32 8.80 6.99
C MET A 1 26.19 8.71 5.47
N SER A 2 25.78 7.57 4.95
CA SER A 2 25.61 7.38 3.51
C SER A 2 24.39 8.18 3.08
N SER A 3 24.57 9.27 2.32
CA SER A 3 23.45 9.98 1.71
C SER A 3 22.79 9.03 0.72
N VAL A 4 21.59 8.55 1.06
CA VAL A 4 20.72 7.86 0.10
C VAL A 4 20.42 8.86 -1.01
N THR A 5 21.14 8.71 -2.11
CA THR A 5 20.94 9.54 -3.29
C THR A 5 19.60 9.10 -3.86
N LYS A 6 18.58 9.98 -3.83
CA LYS A 6 17.28 9.68 -4.43
C LYS A 6 17.46 9.54 -5.93
N GLU A 7 17.33 8.32 -6.43
CA GLU A 7 17.31 8.06 -7.87
C GLU A 7 16.09 8.75 -8.48
N GLN A 8 16.31 9.52 -9.54
CA GLN A 8 15.26 10.24 -10.25
C GLN A 8 14.78 9.39 -11.43
N ALA A 9 13.46 9.21 -11.55
CA ALA A 9 12.82 8.55 -12.69
C ALA A 9 11.94 9.56 -13.46
N ARG A 10 11.80 9.34 -14.77
CA ARG A 10 10.94 10.16 -15.63
C ARG A 10 9.55 9.56 -15.77
N PHE A 11 8.56 10.45 -15.88
CA PHE A 11 7.19 10.12 -16.22
C PHE A 11 6.85 10.78 -17.56
N ASP A 12 6.53 9.97 -18.56
CA ASP A 12 6.21 10.41 -19.91
C ASP A 12 4.76 10.06 -20.27
N ALA A 13 3.97 11.06 -20.66
CA ALA A 13 2.58 10.89 -21.05
C ALA A 13 2.22 11.71 -22.28
N ARG A 14 1.42 11.13 -23.19
CA ARG A 14 0.83 11.84 -24.34
C ARG A 14 -0.64 12.09 -24.07
N LEU A 15 -1.06 13.34 -24.16
CA LEU A 15 -2.44 13.76 -23.92
C LEU A 15 -3.06 14.30 -25.21
N PRO A 16 -4.30 13.94 -25.55
CA PRO A 16 -5.11 14.68 -26.52
C PRO A 16 -5.15 16.17 -26.16
N LYS A 17 -5.21 17.03 -27.18
CA LYS A 17 -5.21 18.49 -27.00
C LYS A 17 -6.32 18.96 -26.08
N GLU A 18 -7.53 18.42 -26.25
CA GLU A 18 -8.70 18.78 -25.43
C GLU A 18 -8.50 18.41 -23.96
N GLN A 19 -7.92 17.24 -23.69
CA GLN A 19 -7.63 16.80 -22.32
C GLN A 19 -6.56 17.70 -21.67
N LYS A 20 -5.52 18.08 -22.41
CA LYS A 20 -4.51 19.03 -21.93
C LYS A 20 -5.14 20.37 -21.58
N GLN A 21 -5.99 20.91 -22.46
CA GLN A 21 -6.67 22.19 -22.22
C GLN A 21 -7.60 22.13 -21.01
N PHE A 22 -8.32 21.02 -20.85
CA PHE A 22 -9.17 20.79 -19.68
C PHE A 22 -8.36 20.78 -18.38
N PHE A 23 -7.24 20.07 -18.34
CA PHE A 23 -6.36 20.03 -17.17
C PHE A 23 -5.68 21.37 -16.90
N GLU A 24 -5.28 22.12 -17.92
CA GLU A 24 -4.71 23.47 -17.74
C GLU A 24 -5.74 24.43 -17.13
N LYS A 25 -7.00 24.35 -17.56
CA LYS A 25 -8.09 25.11 -16.96
C LYS A 25 -8.30 24.73 -15.49
N ALA A 26 -8.31 23.43 -15.18
CA ALA A 26 -8.45 22.94 -13.81
C ALA A 26 -7.27 23.38 -12.92
N ALA A 27 -6.03 23.27 -13.44
CA ALA A 27 -4.82 23.71 -12.75
C ALA A 27 -4.88 25.21 -12.40
N HIS A 28 -5.30 26.04 -13.36
CA HIS A 28 -5.45 27.48 -13.15
C HIS A 28 -6.50 27.80 -12.07
N LEU A 29 -7.69 27.19 -12.16
CA LEU A 29 -8.77 27.41 -11.20
C LEU A 29 -8.43 26.87 -9.80
N GLY A 30 -7.68 25.77 -9.73
CA GLY A 30 -7.22 25.16 -8.47
C GLY A 30 -6.01 25.85 -7.83
N GLY A 31 -5.47 26.90 -8.45
CA GLY A 31 -4.33 27.64 -7.91
C GLY A 31 -2.97 26.94 -8.03
N PHE A 32 -2.85 25.97 -8.94
CA PHE A 32 -1.59 25.27 -9.19
C PHE A 32 -0.64 26.13 -10.03
N ARG A 33 0.67 26.01 -9.77
CA ARG A 33 1.69 26.82 -10.47
C ARG A 33 1.78 26.48 -11.96
N ASN A 34 1.55 25.22 -12.33
CA ASN A 34 1.56 24.74 -13.71
C ASN A 34 0.84 23.37 -13.82
N LEU A 35 0.68 22.89 -15.05
CA LEU A 35 0.03 21.61 -15.36
C LEU A 35 0.76 20.41 -14.75
N THR A 36 2.10 20.41 -14.74
CA THR A 36 2.89 19.31 -14.17
C THR A 36 2.65 19.20 -12.67
N ASP A 37 2.71 20.31 -11.94
CA ASP A 37 2.42 20.33 -10.50
C ASP A 37 1.02 19.84 -10.19
N PHE A 38 0.02 20.26 -10.99
CA PHE A 38 -1.34 19.75 -10.87
C PHE A 38 -1.41 18.24 -11.03
N ILE A 39 -0.84 17.69 -12.12
CA ILE A 39 -0.88 16.25 -12.38
C ILE A 39 -0.18 15.47 -11.28
N ILE A 40 1.04 15.87 -10.88
CA ILE A 40 1.82 15.11 -9.90
C ILE A 40 1.13 15.10 -8.54
N LEU A 41 0.67 16.27 -8.06
CA LEU A 41 0.04 16.36 -6.73
C LEU A 41 -1.30 15.62 -6.69
N THR A 42 -2.14 15.77 -7.70
CA THR A 42 -3.44 15.09 -7.75
C THR A 42 -3.28 13.57 -7.90
N VAL A 43 -2.31 13.11 -8.70
CA VAL A 43 -2.03 11.66 -8.83
C VAL A 43 -1.45 11.11 -7.54
N GLU A 44 -0.56 11.84 -6.85
CA GLU A 44 0.00 11.43 -5.57
C GLU A 44 -1.08 11.30 -4.49
N GLU A 45 -2.00 12.27 -4.40
CA GLU A 45 -3.14 12.22 -3.49
C GLU A 45 -4.00 10.98 -3.78
N LYS A 46 -4.35 10.76 -5.05
CA LYS A 46 -5.19 9.61 -5.40
C LYS A 46 -4.49 8.27 -5.17
N ALA A 47 -3.18 8.20 -5.41
CA ALA A 47 -2.38 7.01 -5.12
C ALA A 47 -2.39 6.69 -3.63
N LYS A 48 -2.22 7.70 -2.75
CA LYS A 48 -2.29 7.52 -1.30
C LYS A 48 -3.66 7.00 -0.85
N GLU A 49 -4.74 7.52 -1.42
CA GLU A 49 -6.10 7.02 -1.14
C GLU A 49 -6.25 5.55 -1.52
N ILE A 50 -5.81 5.16 -2.73
CA ILE A 50 -5.94 3.79 -3.22
C ILE A 50 -5.13 2.84 -2.33
N ILE A 51 -3.87 3.17 -2.04
CA ILE A 51 -3.00 2.34 -1.19
C ILE A 51 -3.62 2.19 0.19
N LYS A 52 -4.06 3.30 0.80
CA LYS A 52 -4.74 3.27 2.10
C LYS A 52 -5.98 2.37 2.06
N GLU A 53 -6.84 2.53 1.05
CA GLU A 53 -8.06 1.73 0.92
C GLU A 53 -7.76 0.22 0.79
N LYS A 54 -6.71 -0.15 0.02
CA LYS A 54 -6.41 -1.57 -0.26
C LYS A 54 -5.56 -2.25 0.81
N GLU A 55 -4.68 -1.52 1.48
CA GLU A 55 -3.73 -2.08 2.45
C GLU A 55 -4.19 -1.91 3.90
N GLN A 56 -5.30 -1.21 4.15
CA GLN A 56 -5.83 -1.03 5.49
C GLN A 56 -6.43 -2.34 6.03
N VAL A 57 -5.64 -3.04 6.86
CA VAL A 57 -6.02 -4.31 7.52
C VAL A 57 -7.09 -4.11 8.60
N ILE A 58 -7.09 -2.95 9.26
CA ILE A 58 -8.09 -2.59 10.28
C ILE A 58 -8.89 -1.40 9.75
N ALA A 59 -9.95 -1.70 9.00
CA ALA A 59 -10.78 -0.71 8.34
C ALA A 59 -11.97 -0.27 9.19
N SER A 60 -12.43 -1.11 10.11
CA SER A 60 -13.59 -0.82 10.96
C SER A 60 -13.31 -1.01 12.46
N GLU A 61 -14.18 -0.43 13.29
CA GLU A 61 -14.18 -0.64 14.74
C GLU A 61 -14.38 -2.12 15.11
N ARG A 62 -15.17 -2.85 14.30
CA ARG A 62 -15.35 -4.30 14.46
C ARG A 62 -14.03 -5.03 14.24
N ASP A 63 -13.30 -4.70 13.17
CA ASP A 63 -12.00 -5.33 12.87
C ASP A 63 -10.98 -5.01 13.97
N SER A 64 -10.99 -3.77 14.47
CA SER A 64 -10.14 -3.35 15.58
C SER A 64 -10.40 -4.18 16.83
N LYS A 65 -11.67 -4.40 17.18
CA LYS A 65 -12.05 -5.25 18.31
C LYS A 65 -11.61 -6.70 18.12
N VAL A 66 -11.85 -7.28 16.94
CA VAL A 66 -11.43 -8.66 16.63
C VAL A 66 -9.91 -8.81 16.71
N PHE A 67 -9.16 -7.86 16.16
CA PHE A 67 -7.71 -7.83 16.22
C PHE A 67 -7.19 -7.67 17.66
N PHE A 68 -7.77 -6.74 18.42
CA PHE A 68 -7.41 -6.51 19.82
C PHE A 68 -7.70 -7.75 20.67
N ASP A 69 -8.87 -8.37 20.52
CA ASP A 69 -9.21 -9.61 21.22
C ASP A 69 -8.27 -10.75 20.80
N ALA A 70 -7.88 -10.85 19.52
CA ALA A 70 -6.94 -11.87 19.05
C ALA A 70 -5.56 -11.75 19.70
N ILE A 71 -5.06 -10.53 19.92
CA ILE A 71 -3.75 -10.29 20.58
C ILE A 71 -3.85 -10.48 22.09
N THR A 72 -4.90 -9.93 22.73
CA THR A 72 -5.01 -9.87 24.20
C THR A 72 -5.61 -11.13 24.81
N LYS A 73 -6.41 -11.88 24.06
CA LYS A 73 -7.05 -13.14 24.48
C LYS A 73 -6.62 -14.27 23.55
N SER A 74 -5.30 -14.39 23.37
CA SER A 74 -4.70 -15.41 22.51
C SER A 74 -5.18 -16.81 22.95
N LYS A 75 -5.78 -17.54 22.00
CA LYS A 75 -6.20 -18.93 22.19
C LYS A 75 -5.07 -19.87 21.80
N SER A 76 -4.99 -21.01 22.48
CA SER A 76 -4.08 -22.09 22.09
C SER A 76 -4.30 -22.47 20.62
N PRO A 77 -3.23 -22.77 19.86
CA PRO A 77 -3.36 -23.24 18.48
C PRO A 77 -4.23 -24.49 18.43
N ASN A 78 -5.03 -24.60 17.37
CA ASN A 78 -5.87 -25.79 17.16
C ASN A 78 -5.01 -26.97 16.67
N LYS A 79 -5.61 -28.17 16.66
CA LYS A 79 -4.93 -29.40 16.25
C LYS A 79 -4.30 -29.29 14.85
N ALA A 80 -4.99 -28.67 13.89
CA ALA A 80 -4.47 -28.51 12.52
C ALA A 80 -3.19 -27.65 12.47
N LEU A 81 -3.11 -26.57 13.25
CA LEU A 81 -1.91 -25.74 13.35
C LEU A 81 -0.75 -26.50 14.04
N SER A 82 -1.06 -27.27 15.09
CA SER A 82 -0.06 -28.10 15.77
C SER A 82 0.48 -29.22 14.86
N ASP A 83 -0.40 -29.88 14.11
CA ASP A 83 -0.03 -30.93 13.17
C ASP A 83 0.83 -30.36 12.03
N ALA A 84 0.46 -29.22 11.45
CA ALA A 84 1.26 -28.54 10.42
C ALA A 84 2.67 -28.14 10.89
N LEU A 85 2.81 -27.73 12.16
CA LEU A 85 4.12 -27.45 12.75
C LEU A 85 4.96 -28.73 12.88
N ASN A 86 4.34 -29.85 13.27
CA ASN A 86 5.03 -31.14 13.36
C ASN A 86 5.49 -31.62 11.97
N ASP A 87 4.65 -31.47 10.95
CA ASP A 87 4.99 -31.80 9.56
C ASP A 87 6.17 -30.98 9.05
N TYR A 88 6.16 -29.67 9.30
CA TYR A 88 7.27 -28.79 8.96
C TYR A 88 8.57 -29.20 9.65
N ASN A 89 8.53 -29.48 10.96
CA ASN A 89 9.70 -29.89 11.72
C ASN A 89 10.26 -31.23 11.20
N ALA A 90 9.39 -32.18 10.88
CA ALA A 90 9.78 -33.47 10.31
C ALA A 90 10.39 -33.34 8.89
N PHE A 91 9.90 -32.39 8.10
CA PHE A 91 10.47 -32.06 6.79
C PHE A 91 11.89 -31.47 6.92
N ILE A 92 12.07 -30.48 7.81
CA ILE A 92 13.36 -29.84 8.04
C ILE A 92 14.38 -30.83 8.62
N SER A 93 13.98 -31.69 9.56
CA SER A 93 14.88 -32.70 10.13
C SER A 93 15.36 -33.72 9.10
N LYS A 94 14.48 -34.16 8.19
CA LYS A 94 14.83 -35.09 7.10
C LYS A 94 15.68 -34.45 6.00
N SER A 95 15.73 -33.12 5.91
CA SER A 95 16.51 -32.40 4.91
C SER A 95 17.95 -32.12 5.37
N ASN A 96 18.25 -32.37 6.65
CA ASN A 96 19.57 -32.18 7.27
C ASN A 96 20.32 -33.50 7.54
N ASP A 97 19.75 -34.65 7.17
CA ASP A 97 20.39 -35.98 7.11
C ASP A 97 20.70 -36.35 5.64
#